data_AF-A0A9D1G3N0-F1
#
_entry.id   AF-A0A9D1G3N0-F1
#
_cell.length_a   1.000
_cell.length_b   1.000
_cell.length_c   1.000
_cell.angle_alpha   90.00
_cell.angle_beta   90.00
_cell.angle_gamma   90.00
#
_symmetry.space_group_name_H-M   'P 1'
#
loop_
_entity.id
_entity.type
_entity.pdbx_description
1 polymer ?
#
loop_
_entity_poly.entity_id
_entity_poly.type
_entity_poly.pdbx_seq_one_letter_code
_entity_poly.pdbx_strand_id
1 'polypeptide(L)'
;MKRYNCRGGCLICTVTGPTGPSGASGPTGPTGPTGPTGAAGTAGLPGPTGPTGAAGVTGPTGPAGTGAEGPTGPTGPTGAAGITGPTGPAGVAGAVGPTGPTGATGSVQPNPYDLYVQAGAAPGGDGSQAAPFQTIAEALAAVEPDGVINVLRGTYPITLQLAVSKPGVTVRGAAGAEILLEAPVVPFLLSGGDDVIEGLTITSDQPYPVEFIQIGSDGCQILDCDIYGPAQAGDSSTWVVNRGFVTQTGVSGLLVRGNIFHSLRQPAYLNPGSVGTIMGNVCYDTRGYVVDRAIFVFSGNSWGLPANAVDMALLSGTLTGAPYDPLSALEASNSSASISDQR
;
A
#
# COMPACT_ATOMS: atom_id res chain seq x y z
N MET A 1 -61.11 4.52 -1.64
CA MET A 1 -61.28 3.09 -2.01
C MET A 1 -60.46 2.80 -3.26
N LYS A 2 -59.33 2.11 -3.11
CA LYS A 2 -58.71 1.31 -4.18
C LYS A 2 -58.38 -0.03 -3.54
N ARG A 3 -59.08 -1.09 -3.96
CA ARG A 3 -58.83 -2.46 -3.53
C ARG A 3 -57.71 -3.00 -4.40
N TYR A 4 -56.64 -3.52 -3.79
CA TYR A 4 -55.69 -4.39 -4.47
C TYR A 4 -55.76 -5.78 -3.84
N ASN A 5 -55.96 -6.76 -4.72
CA ASN A 5 -56.22 -8.16 -4.46
C ASN A 5 -54.86 -8.86 -4.34
N CYS A 6 -54.44 -9.29 -3.15
CA CYS A 6 -53.23 -10.10 -2.99
C CYS A 6 -53.59 -11.59 -3.08
N ARG A 7 -53.36 -12.20 -4.23
CA ARG A 7 -53.18 -13.66 -4.38
C ARG A 7 -51.74 -13.92 -4.81
N GLY A 8 -51.00 -14.66 -3.98
CA GLY A 8 -49.86 -15.51 -4.33
C GLY A 8 -48.63 -14.84 -4.97
N GLY A 9 -47.51 -14.87 -4.25
CA GLY A 9 -46.17 -14.59 -4.80
C GLY A 9 -45.54 -13.33 -4.20
N CYS A 10 -44.58 -13.54 -3.31
CA CYS A 10 -43.71 -12.51 -2.76
C CYS A 10 -42.92 -11.84 -3.90
N LEU A 11 -43.36 -10.66 -4.36
CA LEU A 11 -42.52 -9.74 -5.14
C LEU A 11 -41.93 -8.71 -4.16
N ILE A 12 -40.70 -8.93 -3.75
CA ILE A 12 -39.87 -7.90 -3.12
C ILE A 12 -39.34 -7.04 -4.27
N CYS A 13 -40.02 -5.94 -4.55
CA CYS A 13 -39.50 -4.91 -5.44
C CYS A 13 -38.45 -4.13 -4.65
N THR A 14 -37.17 -4.48 -4.82
CA THR A 14 -36.04 -3.69 -4.30
C THR A 14 -35.85 -2.49 -5.22
N VAL A 15 -36.37 -1.34 -4.80
CA VAL A 15 -35.95 -0.04 -5.35
C VAL A 15 -34.49 0.20 -4.95
N THR A 16 -33.57 0.06 -5.91
CA THR A 16 -32.17 0.46 -5.74
C THR A 16 -32.13 1.97 -5.54
N GLY A 17 -31.60 2.43 -4.41
CA GLY A 17 -31.38 3.86 -4.16
C GLY A 17 -30.37 4.45 -5.17
N PRO A 18 -30.43 5.76 -5.45
CA PRO A 18 -29.50 6.40 -6.38
C PRO A 18 -28.06 6.22 -5.91
N THR A 19 -27.16 5.91 -6.85
CA THR A 19 -25.71 5.87 -6.66
C THR A 19 -25.25 7.18 -6.02
N GLY A 20 -24.52 7.10 -4.90
CA GLY A 20 -23.90 8.27 -4.27
C GLY A 20 -22.93 8.98 -5.24
N PRO A 21 -22.75 10.30 -5.13
CA PRO A 21 -21.84 11.02 -6.00
C PRO A 21 -20.42 10.48 -5.88
N SER A 22 -19.70 10.40 -7.00
CA SER A 22 -18.28 10.01 -7.04
C SER A 22 -17.46 10.84 -6.06
N GLY A 23 -16.58 10.18 -5.30
CA GLY A 23 -15.62 10.86 -4.43
C GLY A 23 -14.74 11.83 -5.24
N ALA A 24 -14.57 13.05 -4.74
CA ALA A 24 -13.76 14.05 -5.42
C ALA A 24 -12.30 13.58 -5.56
N SER A 25 -11.69 13.83 -6.73
CA SER A 25 -10.26 13.60 -6.95
C SER A 25 -9.42 14.27 -5.85
N GLY A 26 -8.39 13.57 -5.36
CA GLY A 26 -7.48 14.10 -4.35
C GLY A 26 -6.80 15.40 -4.81
N PRO A 27 -6.46 16.31 -3.88
CA PRO A 27 -5.89 17.60 -4.24
C PRO A 27 -4.52 17.41 -4.93
N THR A 28 -4.29 18.19 -5.99
CA THR A 28 -2.96 18.32 -6.61
C THR A 28 -1.95 18.78 -5.56
N GLY A 29 -0.76 18.16 -5.52
CA GLY A 29 0.31 18.55 -4.60
C GLY A 29 0.67 20.04 -4.73
N PRO A 30 1.21 20.66 -3.66
CA PRO A 30 1.49 22.10 -3.66
C PRO A 30 2.50 22.46 -4.74
N THR A 31 2.24 23.57 -5.45
CA THR A 31 3.19 24.15 -6.40
C THR A 31 4.50 24.50 -5.71
N GLY A 32 5.64 24.16 -6.31
CA GLY A 32 6.96 24.53 -5.78
C GLY A 32 7.12 26.07 -5.65
N PRO A 33 7.99 26.56 -4.74
CA PRO A 33 8.14 27.98 -4.47
C PRO A 33 8.62 28.75 -5.73
N THR A 34 8.14 29.98 -5.90
CA THR A 34 8.59 30.89 -6.96
C THR A 34 10.08 31.25 -6.76
N GLY A 35 10.86 31.26 -7.84
CA GLY A 35 12.29 31.66 -7.81
C GLY A 35 12.49 33.13 -7.38
N PRO A 36 13.69 33.50 -6.88
CA PRO A 36 13.96 34.84 -6.33
C PRO A 36 13.92 35.95 -7.40
N THR A 37 13.48 37.15 -6.99
CA THR A 37 13.50 38.37 -7.83
C THR A 37 14.93 38.84 -8.12
N GLY A 38 15.22 39.22 -9.37
CA GLY A 38 16.53 39.75 -9.78
C GLY A 38 16.91 41.09 -9.11
N ALA A 39 18.21 41.37 -9.02
CA ALA A 39 18.76 42.55 -8.32
C ALA A 39 18.42 43.90 -9.00
N ALA A 40 18.30 44.97 -8.20
CA ALA A 40 18.06 46.33 -8.69
C ALA A 40 19.30 46.95 -9.37
N GLY A 41 19.07 47.75 -10.42
CA GLY A 41 20.14 48.46 -11.14
C GLY A 41 20.77 49.62 -10.35
N THR A 42 22.00 50.00 -10.70
CA THR A 42 22.79 51.06 -10.03
C THR A 42 22.35 52.48 -10.44
N ALA A 43 22.50 53.45 -9.53
CA ALA A 43 22.21 54.87 -9.80
C ALA A 43 23.24 55.51 -10.76
N GLY A 44 22.79 56.46 -11.60
CA GLY A 44 23.64 57.20 -12.53
C GLY A 44 24.52 58.26 -11.84
N LEU A 45 25.67 58.60 -12.46
CA LEU A 45 26.63 59.58 -11.93
C LEU A 45 26.15 61.04 -12.09
N PRO A 46 26.55 61.98 -11.22
CA PRO A 46 26.25 63.41 -11.36
C PRO A 46 26.82 64.03 -12.66
N GLY A 47 26.12 65.03 -13.21
CA GLY A 47 26.56 65.76 -14.41
C GLY A 47 27.71 66.75 -14.16
N PRO A 48 28.42 67.20 -15.21
CA PRO A 48 29.56 68.12 -15.07
C PRO A 48 29.15 69.54 -14.65
N THR A 49 30.01 70.23 -13.90
CA THR A 49 29.86 71.65 -13.55
C THR A 49 29.99 72.56 -14.78
N GLY A 50 29.10 73.55 -14.93
CA GLY A 50 29.10 74.49 -16.06
C GLY A 50 30.30 75.46 -16.07
N PRO A 51 30.61 76.12 -17.22
CA PRO A 51 31.74 77.03 -17.34
C PRO A 51 31.57 78.32 -16.52
N THR A 52 32.67 78.90 -16.04
CA THR A 52 32.72 80.20 -15.35
C THR A 52 32.27 81.34 -16.27
N GLY A 53 31.41 82.24 -15.78
CA GLY A 53 30.89 83.38 -16.55
C GLY A 53 31.98 84.36 -17.02
N ALA A 54 31.72 85.07 -18.12
CA ALA A 54 32.65 86.03 -18.71
C ALA A 54 32.88 87.27 -17.82
N ALA A 55 34.10 87.80 -17.83
CA ALA A 55 34.46 89.04 -17.12
C ALA A 55 33.70 90.25 -17.71
N GLY A 56 33.24 91.17 -16.84
CA GLY A 56 32.49 92.35 -17.24
C GLY A 56 33.31 93.32 -18.11
N VAL A 57 32.64 94.03 -19.01
CA VAL A 57 33.26 95.01 -19.91
C VAL A 57 33.63 96.30 -19.16
N THR A 58 34.81 96.85 -19.45
CA THR A 58 35.24 98.18 -18.97
C THR A 58 34.32 99.25 -19.55
N GLY A 59 33.82 100.18 -18.72
CA GLY A 59 32.94 101.27 -19.15
C GLY A 59 33.61 102.24 -20.13
N PRO A 60 32.82 102.99 -20.93
CA PRO A 60 33.36 103.91 -21.95
C PRO A 60 34.15 105.07 -21.32
N THR A 61 35.27 105.45 -21.94
CA THR A 61 36.02 106.67 -21.62
C THR A 61 35.15 107.90 -21.89
N GLY A 62 35.08 108.83 -20.94
CA GLY A 62 34.27 110.07 -21.06
C GLY A 62 34.74 111.00 -22.20
N PRO A 63 33.86 111.92 -22.69
CA PRO A 63 34.15 112.79 -23.83
C PRO A 63 35.28 113.79 -23.54
N ALA A 64 36.10 114.08 -24.56
CA ALA A 64 37.25 114.99 -24.46
C ALA A 64 36.79 116.46 -24.30
N GLY A 65 37.16 117.07 -23.17
CA GLY A 65 36.96 118.50 -22.92
C GLY A 65 38.20 119.10 -22.25
N THR A 66 38.63 120.26 -22.71
CA THR A 66 39.75 121.04 -22.16
C THR A 66 39.41 121.56 -20.77
N GLY A 67 39.92 120.91 -19.72
CA GLY A 67 39.87 121.41 -18.34
C GLY A 67 39.58 120.32 -17.30
N ALA A 68 40.60 119.97 -16.51
CA ALA A 68 40.61 119.06 -15.35
C ALA A 68 40.11 117.61 -15.59
N GLU A 69 40.97 116.63 -15.32
CA GLU A 69 40.71 115.19 -15.39
C GLU A 69 39.43 114.81 -14.60
N GLY A 70 38.42 114.32 -15.31
CA GLY A 70 37.16 113.85 -14.73
C GLY A 70 37.33 112.48 -14.04
N PRO A 71 36.51 112.15 -13.03
CA PRO A 71 36.65 110.89 -12.30
C PRO A 71 36.43 109.66 -13.19
N THR A 72 37.22 108.61 -12.97
CA THR A 72 37.05 107.28 -13.57
C THR A 72 35.61 106.78 -13.37
N GLY A 73 34.97 106.32 -14.45
CA GLY A 73 33.61 105.78 -14.40
C GLY A 73 33.50 104.55 -13.48
N PRO A 74 32.30 104.28 -12.92
CA PRO A 74 32.10 103.16 -12.00
C PRO A 74 32.42 101.81 -12.66
N THR A 75 33.00 100.88 -11.90
CA THR A 75 33.20 99.49 -12.31
C THR A 75 31.86 98.85 -12.68
N GLY A 76 31.78 98.20 -13.83
CA GLY A 76 30.57 97.49 -14.27
C GLY A 76 30.18 96.35 -13.29
N PRO A 77 28.90 95.93 -13.26
CA PRO A 77 28.43 94.90 -12.34
C PRO A 77 29.15 93.54 -12.57
N THR A 78 29.37 92.79 -11.50
CA THR A 78 29.89 91.42 -11.55
C THR A 78 28.96 90.55 -12.41
N GLY A 79 29.52 89.81 -13.38
CA GLY A 79 28.76 88.90 -14.24
C GLY A 79 28.03 87.83 -13.41
N ALA A 80 26.85 87.41 -13.87
CA ALA A 80 26.01 86.42 -13.17
C ALA A 80 26.76 85.09 -12.95
N ALA A 81 26.53 84.45 -11.79
CA ALA A 81 27.04 83.12 -11.49
C ALA A 81 26.57 82.11 -12.56
N GLY A 82 27.47 81.24 -13.01
CA GLY A 82 27.13 80.19 -13.96
C GLY A 82 26.04 79.26 -13.40
N ILE A 83 25.06 78.90 -14.23
CA ILE A 83 23.98 78.00 -13.86
C ILE A 83 24.53 76.59 -13.59
N THR A 84 24.05 75.93 -12.53
CA THR A 84 24.29 74.49 -12.32
C THR A 84 23.73 73.72 -13.51
N GLY A 85 24.53 72.85 -14.11
CA GLY A 85 24.07 72.01 -15.22
C GLY A 85 22.87 71.13 -14.79
N PRO A 86 21.97 70.77 -15.72
CA PRO A 86 20.81 69.95 -15.38
C PRO A 86 21.25 68.61 -14.79
N THR A 87 20.52 68.11 -13.79
CA THR A 87 20.69 66.75 -13.28
C THR A 87 20.57 65.77 -14.45
N GLY A 88 21.55 64.87 -14.60
CA GLY A 88 21.51 63.84 -15.64
C GLY A 88 20.21 63.00 -15.54
N PRO A 89 19.70 62.45 -16.66
CA PRO A 89 18.48 61.65 -16.65
C PRO A 89 18.61 60.48 -15.66
N ALA A 90 17.54 60.18 -14.93
CA ALA A 90 17.48 59.00 -14.08
C ALA A 90 17.82 57.76 -14.90
N GLY A 91 18.71 56.91 -14.39
CA GLY A 91 19.04 55.63 -15.02
C GLY A 91 17.75 54.82 -15.23
N VAL A 92 17.57 54.25 -16.42
CA VAL A 92 16.44 53.38 -16.72
C VAL A 92 16.39 52.23 -15.72
N ALA A 93 15.23 51.99 -15.10
CA ALA A 93 15.04 50.84 -14.24
C ALA A 93 15.38 49.57 -15.03
N GLY A 94 16.31 48.76 -14.52
CA GLY A 94 16.63 47.47 -15.11
C GLY A 94 15.36 46.63 -15.24
N ALA A 95 15.19 45.94 -16.37
CA ALA A 95 14.03 45.08 -16.58
C ALA A 95 13.93 44.05 -15.44
N VAL A 96 12.70 43.82 -14.93
CA VAL A 96 12.45 42.77 -13.95
C VAL A 96 12.95 41.45 -14.54
N GLY A 97 13.87 40.78 -13.85
CA GLY A 97 14.38 39.49 -14.28
C GLY A 97 13.25 38.47 -14.44
N PRO A 98 13.35 37.50 -15.37
CA PRO A 98 12.29 36.53 -15.58
C PRO A 98 12.00 35.76 -14.30
N THR A 99 10.72 35.52 -14.02
CA THR A 99 10.31 34.60 -12.95
C THR A 99 10.96 33.24 -13.17
N GLY A 100 11.62 32.69 -12.15
CA GLY A 100 12.25 31.37 -12.24
C GLY A 100 11.22 30.28 -12.58
N PRO A 101 11.63 29.16 -13.22
CA PRO A 101 10.72 28.10 -13.60
C PRO A 101 9.98 27.54 -12.38
N THR A 102 8.68 27.27 -12.54
CA THR A 102 7.91 26.53 -11.54
C THR A 102 8.56 25.15 -11.33
N GLY A 103 8.84 24.78 -10.08
CA GLY A 103 9.39 23.46 -9.75
C GLY A 103 8.47 22.33 -10.21
N ALA A 104 9.05 21.16 -10.54
CA ALA A 104 8.29 20.00 -10.98
C ALA A 104 7.23 19.59 -9.94
N THR A 105 6.03 19.27 -10.40
CA THR A 105 4.99 18.66 -9.55
C THR A 105 5.51 17.31 -9.03
N GLY A 106 5.65 17.16 -7.71
CA GLY A 106 5.97 15.86 -7.12
C GLY A 106 4.82 14.87 -7.36
N SER A 107 5.11 13.70 -7.91
CA SER A 107 4.19 12.56 -7.87
C SER A 107 4.48 11.74 -6.62
N VAL A 108 3.45 11.39 -5.84
CA VAL A 108 3.58 10.32 -4.85
C VAL A 108 3.57 9.03 -5.67
N GLN A 109 4.72 8.38 -5.84
CA GLN A 109 4.69 7.02 -6.39
C GLN A 109 3.98 6.11 -5.38
N PRO A 110 3.10 5.21 -5.86
CA PRO A 110 2.51 4.19 -4.99
C PRO A 110 3.63 3.41 -4.28
N ASN A 111 3.48 3.18 -2.97
CA ASN A 111 4.45 2.40 -2.21
C ASN A 111 4.24 0.91 -2.52
N PRO A 112 5.16 0.23 -3.23
CA PRO A 112 4.94 -1.16 -3.62
C PRO A 112 5.14 -2.15 -2.45
N TYR A 113 5.56 -1.66 -1.27
CA TYR A 113 5.71 -2.45 -0.06
C TYR A 113 4.49 -2.39 0.87
N ASP A 114 3.50 -1.52 0.59
CA ASP A 114 2.26 -1.41 1.37
C ASP A 114 1.08 -1.14 0.44
N LEU A 115 0.45 -2.23 0.00
CA LEU A 115 -0.62 -2.22 -0.99
C LEU A 115 -1.97 -2.51 -0.34
N TYR A 116 -3.03 -2.06 -0.98
CA TYR A 116 -4.42 -2.20 -0.51
C TYR A 116 -5.28 -2.80 -1.61
N VAL A 117 -6.15 -3.72 -1.21
CA VAL A 117 -7.14 -4.34 -2.10
C VAL A 117 -8.52 -4.13 -1.51
N GLN A 118 -9.46 -3.60 -2.30
CA GLN A 118 -10.82 -3.35 -1.85
C GLN A 118 -11.84 -3.96 -2.81
N ALA A 119 -12.69 -4.84 -2.28
CA ALA A 119 -13.80 -5.40 -3.03
C ALA A 119 -14.71 -4.27 -3.56
N GLY A 120 -14.97 -4.27 -4.86
CA GLY A 120 -15.76 -3.24 -5.53
C GLY A 120 -15.05 -1.91 -5.75
N ALA A 121 -13.72 -1.82 -5.57
CA ALA A 121 -12.94 -0.66 -6.02
C ALA A 121 -13.13 -0.38 -7.51
N ALA A 122 -12.86 0.86 -7.93
CA ALA A 122 -12.87 1.22 -9.35
C ALA A 122 -11.68 0.57 -10.09
N PRO A 123 -11.81 0.24 -11.39
CA PRO A 123 -10.69 -0.27 -12.18
C PRO A 123 -9.53 0.72 -12.25
N GLY A 124 -8.31 0.20 -12.32
CA GLY A 124 -7.10 1.01 -12.48
C GLY A 124 -6.59 1.67 -11.21
N GLY A 125 -6.96 1.14 -10.04
CA GLY A 125 -6.33 1.51 -8.77
C GLY A 125 -4.82 1.27 -8.81
N ASP A 126 -4.07 2.08 -8.08
CA ASP A 126 -2.61 2.04 -8.01
C ASP A 126 -2.10 1.26 -6.79
N GLY A 127 -3.02 0.70 -5.99
CA GLY A 127 -2.72 -0.06 -4.79
C GLY A 127 -2.53 0.77 -3.54
N SER A 128 -2.59 2.11 -3.63
CA SER A 128 -2.60 2.97 -2.44
C SER A 128 -3.93 2.87 -1.68
N GLN A 129 -3.97 3.34 -0.43
CA GLN A 129 -5.23 3.46 0.32
C GLN A 129 -6.28 4.34 -0.39
N ALA A 130 -5.84 5.34 -1.16
CA ALA A 130 -6.72 6.27 -1.84
C ALA A 130 -7.29 5.68 -3.15
N ALA A 131 -6.54 4.77 -3.79
CA ALA A 131 -6.96 4.06 -4.99
C ALA A 131 -6.55 2.57 -4.92
N PRO A 132 -7.22 1.76 -4.07
CA PRO A 132 -6.86 0.35 -3.90
C PRO A 132 -7.01 -0.47 -5.18
N PHE A 133 -6.25 -1.55 -5.29
CA PHE A 133 -6.48 -2.56 -6.32
C PHE A 133 -7.86 -3.21 -6.14
N GLN A 134 -8.45 -3.68 -7.24
CA GLN A 134 -9.74 -4.39 -7.21
C GLN A 134 -9.55 -5.83 -6.74
N THR A 135 -8.43 -6.44 -7.12
CA THR A 135 -8.16 -7.86 -6.89
C THR A 135 -6.82 -8.09 -6.20
N ILE A 136 -6.74 -9.21 -5.48
CA ILE A 136 -5.48 -9.65 -4.85
C ILE A 136 -4.44 -9.99 -5.93
N ALA A 137 -4.87 -10.48 -7.09
CA ALA A 137 -3.98 -10.77 -8.22
C ALA A 137 -3.24 -9.51 -8.74
N GLU A 138 -3.94 -8.38 -8.84
CA GLU A 138 -3.30 -7.10 -9.21
C GLU A 138 -2.27 -6.68 -8.17
N ALA A 139 -2.60 -6.80 -6.88
CA ALA A 139 -1.66 -6.49 -5.81
C ALA A 139 -0.44 -7.42 -5.80
N LEU A 140 -0.62 -8.72 -6.01
CA LEU A 140 0.48 -9.68 -6.11
C LEU A 140 1.40 -9.42 -7.31
N ALA A 141 0.86 -8.91 -8.42
CA ALA A 141 1.66 -8.48 -9.55
C ALA A 141 2.53 -7.27 -9.21
N ALA A 142 1.98 -6.32 -8.44
CA ALA A 142 2.61 -5.04 -8.11
C ALA A 142 3.52 -5.05 -6.87
N VAL A 143 3.27 -5.91 -5.89
CA VAL A 143 3.98 -5.92 -4.60
C VAL A 143 5.47 -6.20 -4.79
N GLU A 144 6.37 -5.54 -4.06
CA GLU A 144 7.79 -5.92 -4.04
C GLU A 144 8.08 -6.94 -2.93
N PRO A 145 9.22 -7.64 -2.95
CA PRO A 145 9.65 -8.51 -1.84
C PRO A 145 9.53 -7.82 -0.48
N ASP A 146 9.19 -8.60 0.55
CA ASP A 146 8.90 -8.13 1.92
C ASP A 146 7.69 -7.17 2.04
N GLY A 147 6.92 -7.01 0.96
CA GLY A 147 5.76 -6.13 0.92
C GLY A 147 4.51 -6.72 1.57
N VAL A 148 3.61 -5.83 1.99
CA VAL A 148 2.33 -6.18 2.61
C VAL A 148 1.19 -5.84 1.66
N ILE A 149 0.27 -6.79 1.48
CA ILE A 149 -1.00 -6.62 0.78
C ILE A 149 -2.11 -6.63 1.83
N ASN A 150 -2.71 -5.48 2.08
CA ASN A 150 -3.82 -5.30 2.99
C ASN A 150 -5.14 -5.53 2.24
N VAL A 151 -5.74 -6.70 2.45
CA VAL A 151 -7.04 -7.07 1.93
C VAL A 151 -8.12 -6.48 2.85
N LEU A 152 -8.80 -5.43 2.36
CA LEU A 152 -9.83 -4.76 3.12
C LEU A 152 -11.09 -5.62 3.26
N ARG A 153 -12.04 -5.16 4.07
CA ARG A 153 -13.32 -5.85 4.26
C ARG A 153 -14.04 -6.04 2.92
N GLY A 154 -14.51 -7.26 2.67
CA GLY A 154 -15.25 -7.62 1.47
C GLY A 154 -15.11 -9.09 1.14
N THR A 155 -15.92 -9.57 0.20
CA THR A 155 -15.77 -10.92 -0.37
C THR A 155 -14.97 -10.81 -1.66
N TYR A 156 -13.97 -11.67 -1.80
CA TYR A 156 -13.04 -11.73 -2.92
C TYR A 156 -13.17 -13.08 -3.62
N PRO A 157 -13.93 -13.15 -4.72
CA PRO A 157 -14.09 -14.36 -5.52
C PRO A 157 -12.78 -14.80 -6.18
N ILE A 158 -12.41 -16.07 -5.99
CA ILE A 158 -11.22 -16.67 -6.56
C ILE A 158 -11.61 -17.78 -7.53
N THR A 159 -11.23 -17.60 -8.79
CA THR A 159 -11.42 -18.59 -9.86
C THR A 159 -10.11 -19.12 -10.45
N LEU A 160 -8.99 -18.52 -10.07
CA LEU A 160 -7.63 -18.87 -10.50
C LEU A 160 -6.70 -18.89 -9.28
N GLN A 161 -5.66 -19.72 -9.33
CA GLN A 161 -4.64 -19.75 -8.29
C GLN A 161 -3.91 -18.40 -8.18
N LEU A 162 -3.73 -17.93 -6.95
CA LEU A 162 -2.92 -16.77 -6.60
C LEU A 162 -1.54 -17.23 -6.13
N ALA A 163 -0.52 -16.99 -6.94
CA ALA A 163 0.86 -17.29 -6.57
C ALA A 163 1.46 -16.13 -5.74
N VAL A 164 1.78 -16.41 -4.49
CA VAL A 164 2.61 -15.54 -3.63
C VAL A 164 4.06 -15.95 -3.89
N SER A 165 4.64 -15.37 -4.95
CA SER A 165 5.91 -15.86 -5.52
C SER A 165 7.11 -14.95 -5.23
N LYS A 166 6.89 -13.78 -4.65
CA LYS A 166 7.96 -12.85 -4.25
C LYS A 166 8.23 -13.09 -2.76
N PRO A 167 9.50 -13.23 -2.34
CA PRO A 167 9.83 -13.60 -0.96
C PRO A 167 9.34 -12.56 0.05
N GLY A 168 8.96 -13.03 1.23
CA GLY A 168 8.58 -12.22 2.38
C GLY A 168 7.22 -11.52 2.24
N VAL A 169 6.44 -11.82 1.20
CA VAL A 169 5.16 -11.14 0.98
C VAL A 169 4.14 -11.56 2.03
N THR A 170 3.49 -10.57 2.64
CA THR A 170 2.39 -10.79 3.57
C THR A 170 1.06 -10.43 2.92
N VAL A 171 0.12 -11.37 2.85
CA VAL A 171 -1.28 -11.12 2.51
C VAL A 171 -2.08 -11.06 3.81
N ARG A 172 -2.48 -9.85 4.21
CA ARG A 172 -3.13 -9.54 5.48
C ARG A 172 -4.60 -9.19 5.27
N GLY A 173 -5.49 -9.92 5.92
CA GLY A 173 -6.92 -9.62 6.00
C GLY A 173 -7.25 -8.58 7.06
N ALA A 174 -8.11 -7.62 6.71
CA ALA A 174 -8.89 -6.87 7.69
C ALA A 174 -10.09 -7.71 8.19
N ALA A 175 -10.67 -7.34 9.33
CA ALA A 175 -11.86 -8.02 9.83
C ALA A 175 -13.00 -8.02 8.78
N GLY A 176 -13.44 -9.22 8.40
CA GLY A 176 -14.44 -9.42 7.33
C GLY A 176 -13.88 -9.37 5.90
N ALA A 177 -12.58 -9.55 5.73
CA ALA A 177 -11.97 -9.90 4.45
C ALA A 177 -12.12 -11.41 4.20
N GLU A 178 -13.00 -11.76 3.28
CA GLU A 178 -13.37 -13.13 2.94
C GLU A 178 -12.84 -13.51 1.56
N ILE A 179 -12.02 -14.55 1.50
CA ILE A 179 -11.60 -15.20 0.27
C ILE A 179 -12.62 -16.29 -0.03
N LEU A 180 -13.35 -16.15 -1.14
CA LEU A 180 -14.36 -17.11 -1.57
C LEU A 180 -13.87 -17.83 -2.82
N LEU A 181 -13.53 -19.11 -2.67
CA LEU A 181 -13.17 -19.96 -3.80
C LEU A 181 -14.44 -20.34 -4.58
N GLU A 182 -14.45 -20.06 -5.88
CA GLU A 182 -15.56 -20.32 -6.84
C GLU A 182 -15.14 -21.26 -7.99
N ALA A 183 -13.97 -21.90 -7.87
CA ALA A 183 -13.46 -22.87 -8.83
C ALA A 183 -12.60 -23.94 -8.14
N PRO A 184 -12.44 -25.14 -8.72
CA PRO A 184 -11.59 -26.21 -8.17
C PRO A 184 -10.09 -25.92 -8.41
N VAL A 185 -9.60 -24.82 -7.85
CA VAL A 185 -8.19 -24.39 -7.87
C VAL A 185 -7.72 -24.21 -6.44
N VAL A 186 -6.40 -24.25 -6.22
CA VAL A 186 -5.83 -23.86 -4.92
C VAL A 186 -5.75 -22.33 -4.88
N PRO A 187 -6.52 -21.62 -4.03
CA PRO A 187 -6.52 -20.16 -4.02
C PRO A 187 -5.15 -19.55 -3.73
N PHE A 188 -4.38 -20.07 -2.77
CA PHE A 188 -3.04 -19.55 -2.48
C PHE A 188 -1.94 -20.59 -2.69
N LEU A 189 -0.95 -20.26 -3.51
CA LEU A 189 0.32 -20.98 -3.59
C LEU A 189 1.43 -20.09 -3.05
N LEU A 190 2.02 -20.46 -1.93
CA LEU A 190 3.15 -19.76 -1.33
C LEU A 190 4.43 -20.38 -1.90
N SER A 191 5.17 -19.61 -2.69
CA SER A 191 6.38 -20.11 -3.37
C SER A 191 7.52 -19.09 -3.37
N GLY A 192 7.36 -17.95 -2.71
CA GLY A 192 8.38 -16.90 -2.60
C GLY A 192 9.40 -17.19 -1.52
N GLY A 193 8.97 -17.83 -0.42
CA GLY A 193 9.76 -18.05 0.79
C GLY A 193 9.49 -16.96 1.82
N ASP A 194 9.37 -17.33 3.09
CA ASP A 194 8.99 -16.44 4.19
C ASP A 194 7.63 -15.73 3.99
N ASP A 195 6.78 -16.25 3.09
CA ASP A 195 5.46 -15.69 2.79
C ASP A 195 4.48 -15.87 3.94
N VAL A 196 3.59 -14.89 4.15
CA VAL A 196 2.62 -14.90 5.26
C VAL A 196 1.20 -14.75 4.73
N ILE A 197 0.30 -15.65 5.12
CA ILE A 197 -1.15 -15.47 5.02
C ILE A 197 -1.67 -15.19 6.42
N GLU A 198 -2.30 -14.04 6.64
CA GLU A 198 -2.79 -13.69 7.97
C GLU A 198 -4.15 -13.00 8.01
N GLY A 199 -4.95 -13.29 9.04
CA GLY A 199 -6.18 -12.56 9.35
C GLY A 199 -7.32 -12.71 8.34
N LEU A 200 -7.23 -13.65 7.40
CA LEU A 200 -8.25 -13.87 6.37
C LEU A 200 -9.31 -14.86 6.83
N THR A 201 -10.56 -14.64 6.41
CA THR A 201 -11.55 -15.70 6.31
C THR A 201 -11.40 -16.37 4.95
N ILE A 202 -11.29 -17.70 4.87
CA ILE A 202 -11.10 -18.43 3.61
C ILE A 202 -12.12 -19.57 3.54
N THR A 203 -12.95 -19.55 2.50
CA THR A 203 -13.98 -20.57 2.28
C THR A 203 -14.24 -20.84 0.79
N SER A 204 -15.16 -21.75 0.48
CA SER A 204 -15.59 -22.04 -0.89
C SER A 204 -17.11 -22.11 -1.00
N ASP A 205 -17.60 -21.78 -2.19
CA ASP A 205 -19.02 -21.84 -2.54
C ASP A 205 -19.54 -23.28 -2.69
N GLN A 206 -18.65 -24.21 -3.05
CA GLN A 206 -18.90 -25.64 -3.24
C GLN A 206 -17.79 -26.49 -2.62
N PRO A 207 -18.08 -27.76 -2.28
CA PRO A 207 -17.04 -28.73 -1.95
C PRO A 207 -16.16 -29.01 -3.17
N TYR A 208 -14.87 -28.68 -3.08
CA TYR A 208 -13.89 -28.96 -4.13
C TYR A 208 -12.84 -29.96 -3.64
N PRO A 209 -12.22 -30.76 -4.52
CA PRO A 209 -11.19 -31.71 -4.12
C PRO A 209 -9.79 -31.07 -4.04
N VAL A 210 -9.66 -29.89 -3.44
CA VAL A 210 -8.43 -29.07 -3.37
C VAL A 210 -8.23 -28.44 -1.99
N GLU A 211 -6.98 -28.24 -1.59
CA GLU A 211 -6.63 -27.38 -0.46
C GLU A 211 -6.87 -25.88 -0.72
N PHE A 212 -7.05 -25.09 0.34
CA PHE A 212 -7.09 -23.64 0.24
C PHE A 212 -5.70 -23.01 0.08
N ILE A 213 -4.71 -23.54 0.80
CA ILE A 213 -3.35 -23.02 0.82
C ILE A 213 -2.36 -24.15 0.53
N GLN A 214 -1.50 -23.95 -0.47
CA GLN A 214 -0.38 -24.82 -0.76
C GLN A 214 0.93 -24.11 -0.44
N ILE A 215 1.74 -24.75 0.41
CA ILE A 215 3.04 -24.21 0.86
C ILE A 215 4.14 -24.88 0.05
N GLY A 216 4.77 -24.13 -0.85
CA GLY A 216 5.84 -24.58 -1.74
C GLY A 216 7.24 -24.12 -1.37
N SER A 217 7.38 -23.29 -0.35
CA SER A 217 8.67 -22.68 0.06
C SER A 217 8.84 -22.68 1.58
N ASP A 218 10.09 -22.48 2.02
CA ASP A 218 10.47 -22.43 3.42
C ASP A 218 9.97 -21.16 4.13
N GLY A 219 9.89 -21.21 5.46
CA GLY A 219 9.64 -20.05 6.33
C GLY A 219 8.22 -19.49 6.30
N CYS A 220 7.34 -20.07 5.49
CA CYS A 220 5.98 -19.59 5.32
C CYS A 220 5.17 -19.64 6.63
N GLN A 221 4.16 -18.76 6.73
CA GLN A 221 3.32 -18.65 7.91
C GLN A 221 1.83 -18.55 7.56
N ILE A 222 0.99 -19.19 8.37
CA ILE A 222 -0.46 -19.04 8.34
C ILE A 222 -0.92 -18.61 9.73
N LEU A 223 -1.39 -17.37 9.86
CA LEU A 223 -1.61 -16.72 11.14
C LEU A 223 -3.05 -16.21 11.27
N ASP A 224 -3.71 -16.49 12.40
CA ASP A 224 -4.96 -15.82 12.78
C ASP A 224 -6.08 -15.86 11.72
N CYS A 225 -6.10 -16.89 10.86
CA CYS A 225 -7.10 -17.07 9.80
C CYS A 225 -8.29 -17.91 10.29
N ASP A 226 -9.44 -17.73 9.65
CA ASP A 226 -10.61 -18.61 9.79
C ASP A 226 -10.85 -19.35 8.48
N ILE A 227 -10.58 -20.65 8.45
CA ILE A 227 -10.50 -21.45 7.21
C ILE A 227 -11.48 -22.61 7.28
N TYR A 228 -12.47 -22.62 6.40
CA TYR A 228 -13.55 -23.60 6.45
C TYR A 228 -14.12 -23.99 5.10
N GLY A 229 -14.59 -25.23 5.00
CA GLY A 229 -15.33 -25.70 3.83
C GLY A 229 -16.83 -25.45 3.97
N PRO A 230 -17.59 -25.51 2.86
CA PRO A 230 -19.05 -25.45 2.92
C PRO A 230 -19.61 -26.70 3.61
N ALA A 231 -20.83 -26.58 4.13
CA ALA A 231 -21.49 -27.68 4.83
C ALA A 231 -21.63 -28.93 3.94
N GLN A 232 -21.30 -30.09 4.49
CA GLN A 232 -21.39 -31.38 3.83
C GLN A 232 -22.16 -32.37 4.70
N ALA A 233 -22.91 -33.27 4.07
CA ALA A 233 -23.66 -34.30 4.78
C ALA A 233 -22.74 -35.41 5.30
N GLY A 234 -23.14 -36.05 6.40
CA GLY A 234 -22.37 -37.14 7.01
C GLY A 234 -21.12 -36.63 7.75
N ASP A 235 -20.32 -37.56 8.25
CA ASP A 235 -19.06 -37.21 8.90
C ASP A 235 -17.95 -36.90 7.89
N SER A 236 -16.93 -36.20 8.37
CA SER A 236 -15.81 -35.69 7.57
C SER A 236 -14.96 -36.77 6.89
N SER A 237 -15.12 -38.05 7.23
CA SER A 237 -14.44 -39.14 6.50
C SER A 237 -14.92 -39.29 5.06
N THR A 238 -16.17 -38.90 4.79
CA THR A 238 -16.82 -39.02 3.47
C THR A 238 -16.80 -37.74 2.63
N TRP A 239 -16.37 -36.61 3.21
CA TRP A 239 -16.44 -35.30 2.55
C TRP A 239 -15.50 -35.19 1.34
N VAL A 240 -15.90 -34.37 0.37
CA VAL A 240 -15.05 -33.91 -0.73
C VAL A 240 -13.99 -32.95 -0.17
N VAL A 241 -12.81 -32.94 -0.79
CA VAL A 241 -11.56 -32.52 -0.15
C VAL A 241 -11.36 -31.00 -0.18
N ASN A 242 -12.09 -30.21 0.60
CA ASN A 242 -11.55 -28.92 1.04
C ASN A 242 -10.64 -29.19 2.24
N ARG A 243 -9.36 -28.83 2.11
CA ARG A 243 -8.39 -28.83 3.22
C ARG A 243 -7.97 -27.41 3.52
N GLY A 244 -7.59 -27.14 4.76
CA GLY A 244 -7.03 -25.85 5.14
C GLY A 244 -5.72 -25.59 4.39
N PHE A 245 -4.72 -26.46 4.59
CA PHE A 245 -3.47 -26.35 3.85
C PHE A 245 -2.76 -27.68 3.56
N VAL A 246 -1.82 -27.64 2.62
CA VAL A 246 -0.87 -28.73 2.35
C VAL A 246 0.55 -28.17 2.25
N THR A 247 1.53 -28.88 2.78
CA THR A 247 2.94 -28.57 2.47
C THR A 247 3.36 -29.31 1.21
N GLN A 248 4.26 -28.77 0.41
CA GLN A 248 5.04 -29.56 -0.54
C GLN A 248 6.11 -30.38 0.21
N THR A 249 6.68 -31.38 -0.45
CA THR A 249 7.72 -32.22 0.14
C THR A 249 8.93 -31.37 0.56
N GLY A 250 9.39 -31.53 1.79
CA GLY A 250 10.63 -30.92 2.28
C GLY A 250 10.55 -29.46 2.71
N VAL A 251 9.35 -28.89 2.87
CA VAL A 251 9.18 -27.51 3.37
C VAL A 251 9.67 -27.39 4.81
N SER A 252 10.48 -26.39 5.13
CA SER A 252 11.02 -26.15 6.45
C SER A 252 10.59 -24.81 7.04
N GLY A 253 10.60 -24.70 8.37
CA GLY A 253 10.31 -23.45 9.06
C GLY A 253 8.85 -23.00 9.02
N LEU A 254 7.90 -23.89 8.69
CA LEU A 254 6.48 -23.54 8.66
C LEU A 254 5.97 -23.15 10.06
N LEU A 255 5.25 -22.04 10.17
CA LEU A 255 4.50 -21.65 11.37
C LEU A 255 3.00 -21.54 11.07
N VAL A 256 2.18 -22.30 11.80
CA VAL A 256 0.72 -22.20 11.73
C VAL A 256 0.19 -21.89 13.12
N ARG A 257 -0.34 -20.69 13.33
CA ARG A 257 -0.73 -20.22 14.66
C ARG A 257 -2.00 -19.39 14.70
N GLY A 258 -2.81 -19.58 15.74
CA GLY A 258 -3.96 -18.72 16.03
C GLY A 258 -5.13 -18.91 15.07
N ASN A 259 -5.08 -19.90 14.18
CA ASN A 259 -6.10 -20.11 13.18
C ASN A 259 -7.29 -20.89 13.73
N ILE A 260 -8.43 -20.75 13.07
CA ILE A 260 -9.60 -21.60 13.23
C ILE A 260 -9.74 -22.42 11.96
N PHE A 261 -9.79 -23.74 12.08
CA PHE A 261 -10.04 -24.68 10.99
C PHE A 261 -11.31 -25.46 11.29
N HIS A 262 -12.32 -25.37 10.43
CA HIS A 262 -13.55 -26.12 10.68
C HIS A 262 -14.33 -26.51 9.44
N SER A 263 -15.21 -27.50 9.56
CA SER A 263 -16.03 -27.99 8.44
C SER A 263 -15.17 -28.33 7.20
N LEU A 264 -13.98 -28.87 7.47
CA LEU A 264 -13.01 -29.34 6.48
C LEU A 264 -12.90 -30.86 6.56
N ARG A 265 -12.59 -31.49 5.42
CA ARG A 265 -12.21 -32.90 5.47
C ARG A 265 -11.02 -33.10 6.39
N GLN A 266 -10.00 -32.23 6.28
CA GLN A 266 -8.81 -32.16 7.14
C GLN A 266 -8.39 -30.71 7.32
N PRO A 267 -7.89 -30.29 8.50
CA PRO A 267 -7.23 -29.01 8.65
C PRO A 267 -5.96 -28.95 7.78
N ALA A 268 -5.17 -30.02 7.74
CA ALA A 268 -3.97 -30.08 6.90
C ALA A 268 -3.53 -31.49 6.48
N TYR A 269 -2.72 -31.53 5.43
CA TYR A 269 -1.84 -32.65 5.09
C TYR A 269 -0.39 -32.18 5.06
N LEU A 270 0.47 -32.78 5.89
CA LEU A 270 1.88 -32.42 6.01
C LEU A 270 2.70 -33.46 5.26
N ASN A 271 3.22 -33.08 4.09
CA ASN A 271 3.96 -33.98 3.19
C ASN A 271 5.34 -34.36 3.74
N PRO A 272 5.93 -35.47 3.24
CA PRO A 272 7.21 -35.98 3.68
C PRO A 272 8.34 -34.95 3.74
N GLY A 273 9.19 -35.07 4.76
CA GLY A 273 10.35 -34.20 4.96
C GLY A 273 10.01 -32.78 5.40
N SER A 274 8.73 -32.43 5.54
CA SER A 274 8.33 -31.10 6.01
C SER A 274 8.59 -30.95 7.51
N VAL A 275 8.99 -29.75 7.94
CA VAL A 275 9.24 -29.42 9.34
C VAL A 275 8.68 -28.06 9.74
N GLY A 276 8.18 -27.95 10.97
CA GLY A 276 7.64 -26.69 11.47
C GLY A 276 6.91 -26.79 12.80
N THR A 277 6.09 -25.78 13.08
CA THR A 277 5.33 -25.66 14.33
C THR A 277 3.87 -25.28 14.05
N ILE A 278 2.95 -26.00 14.71
CA ILE A 278 1.51 -25.77 14.64
C ILE A 278 1.00 -25.53 16.06
N MET A 279 0.68 -24.29 16.42
CA MET A 279 0.37 -23.93 17.80
C MET A 279 -0.84 -23.02 17.97
N GLY A 280 -1.62 -23.24 19.03
CA GLY A 280 -2.71 -22.33 19.41
C GLY A 280 -3.82 -22.20 18.36
N ASN A 281 -4.05 -23.23 17.55
CA ASN A 281 -5.13 -23.25 16.57
C ASN A 281 -6.38 -23.93 17.17
N VAL A 282 -7.56 -23.57 16.67
CA VAL A 282 -8.82 -24.24 17.02
C VAL A 282 -9.26 -25.06 15.82
N CYS A 283 -9.42 -26.37 15.98
CA CYS A 283 -9.85 -27.28 14.93
C CYS A 283 -11.14 -27.98 15.35
N TYR A 284 -12.20 -27.97 14.55
CA TYR A 284 -13.42 -28.71 14.90
C TYR A 284 -14.16 -29.16 13.66
N ASP A 285 -15.08 -30.12 13.79
CA ASP A 285 -15.86 -30.63 12.65
C ASP A 285 -14.95 -31.08 11.48
N THR A 286 -13.88 -31.81 11.83
CA THR A 286 -12.84 -32.25 10.89
C THR A 286 -12.15 -33.53 11.41
N ARG A 287 -11.48 -34.32 10.55
CA ARG A 287 -10.84 -35.60 10.95
C ARG A 287 -9.37 -35.46 11.40
N GLY A 288 -9.02 -34.30 11.94
CA GLY A 288 -7.67 -34.01 12.47
C GLY A 288 -6.56 -33.91 11.42
N TYR A 289 -5.36 -33.53 11.85
CA TYR A 289 -4.19 -33.35 10.99
C TYR A 289 -3.68 -34.67 10.42
N VAL A 290 -3.20 -34.67 9.17
CA VAL A 290 -2.41 -35.78 8.62
C VAL A 290 -0.95 -35.39 8.60
N VAL A 291 -0.13 -36.21 9.26
CA VAL A 291 1.33 -36.06 9.28
C VAL A 291 1.93 -37.26 8.57
N ASP A 292 2.49 -37.04 7.37
CA ASP A 292 3.11 -38.07 6.55
C ASP A 292 4.62 -37.85 6.50
N ARG A 293 5.38 -38.65 7.24
CA ARG A 293 6.87 -38.59 7.29
C ARG A 293 7.41 -37.16 7.49
N ALA A 294 6.73 -36.36 8.29
CA ALA A 294 7.03 -34.97 8.59
C ALA A 294 7.29 -34.77 10.10
N ILE A 295 8.00 -33.72 10.48
CA ILE A 295 8.37 -33.44 11.88
C ILE A 295 7.78 -32.09 12.32
N PHE A 296 6.72 -32.13 13.13
CA PHE A 296 6.03 -30.94 13.59
C PHE A 296 5.87 -30.92 15.11
N VAL A 297 6.04 -29.72 15.69
CA VAL A 297 5.67 -29.47 17.09
C VAL A 297 4.22 -28.99 17.12
N PHE A 298 3.38 -29.68 17.90
CA PHE A 298 2.00 -29.27 18.17
C PHE A 298 1.86 -28.78 19.60
N SER A 299 1.19 -27.64 19.82
CA SER A 299 0.92 -27.12 21.17
C SER A 299 -0.37 -26.32 21.23
N GLY A 300 -1.17 -26.50 22.28
CA GLY A 300 -2.35 -25.66 22.54
C GLY A 300 -3.43 -25.68 21.46
N ASN A 301 -3.48 -26.71 20.60
CA ASN A 301 -4.53 -26.82 19.60
C ASN A 301 -5.80 -27.40 20.27
N SER A 302 -6.96 -26.78 20.04
CA SER A 302 -8.23 -27.20 20.66
C SER A 302 -9.11 -27.92 19.64
N TRP A 303 -9.59 -29.12 19.99
CA TRP A 303 -10.38 -29.98 19.11
C TRP A 303 -11.86 -29.93 19.48
N GLY A 304 -12.68 -29.23 18.70
CA GLY A 304 -14.11 -29.13 18.94
C GLY A 304 -14.88 -30.37 18.45
N LEU A 305 -15.94 -30.67 19.20
CA LEU A 305 -16.89 -31.78 19.07
C LEU A 305 -17.33 -32.08 17.61
N PRO A 306 -17.72 -33.34 17.30
CA PRO A 306 -18.08 -34.42 18.23
C PRO A 306 -16.92 -35.34 18.63
N ALA A 307 -17.09 -35.98 19.79
CA ALA A 307 -16.31 -37.17 20.16
C ALA A 307 -16.34 -38.16 18.99
N ASN A 308 -15.19 -38.73 18.62
CA ASN A 308 -14.96 -39.77 17.58
C ASN A 308 -14.24 -39.33 16.29
N ALA A 309 -13.71 -38.11 16.18
CA ALA A 309 -12.75 -37.76 15.13
C ALA A 309 -11.31 -37.90 15.65
N VAL A 310 -10.41 -38.50 14.87
CA VAL A 310 -8.99 -38.62 15.26
C VAL A 310 -8.35 -37.25 15.37
N ASP A 311 -7.61 -36.98 16.45
CA ASP A 311 -6.99 -35.67 16.70
C ASP A 311 -5.74 -35.45 15.82
N MET A 312 -4.99 -36.52 15.58
CA MET A 312 -3.84 -36.56 14.70
C MET A 312 -3.73 -37.95 14.07
N ALA A 313 -3.71 -38.00 12.74
CA ALA A 313 -3.45 -39.21 11.97
C ALA A 313 -1.98 -39.23 11.53
N LEU A 314 -1.24 -40.24 11.95
CA LEU A 314 0.13 -40.47 11.51
C LEU A 314 0.12 -41.47 10.35
N LEU A 315 0.63 -41.07 9.20
CA LEU A 315 0.86 -41.98 8.07
C LEU A 315 2.35 -42.29 8.02
N SER A 316 2.71 -43.57 8.14
CA SER A 316 4.09 -44.01 7.97
C SER A 316 4.29 -44.62 6.59
N GLY A 317 5.25 -44.07 5.85
CA GLY A 317 6.19 -44.89 5.11
C GLY A 317 7.51 -44.97 5.86
N THR A 318 8.08 -46.15 6.07
CA THR A 318 9.52 -46.38 5.86
C THR A 318 9.61 -47.69 5.09
N LEU A 319 10.47 -47.72 4.07
CA LEU A 319 10.69 -48.90 3.22
C LEU A 319 11.45 -50.03 3.94
N THR A 320 11.94 -49.80 5.17
CA THR A 320 12.48 -50.78 6.14
C THR A 320 12.69 -50.13 7.52
N GLY A 321 12.65 -50.93 8.59
CA GLY A 321 12.88 -50.50 9.98
C GLY A 321 11.61 -50.44 10.85
N ALA A 322 11.75 -50.54 12.17
CA ALA A 322 10.65 -50.39 13.11
C ALA A 322 10.02 -48.98 13.00
N PRO A 323 8.70 -48.83 13.24
CA PRO A 323 8.00 -47.55 13.15
C PRO A 323 8.77 -46.42 13.82
N TYR A 324 8.85 -45.27 13.15
CA TYR A 324 9.27 -44.03 13.78
C TYR A 324 8.35 -43.81 14.98
N ASP A 325 8.97 -43.87 16.15
CA ASP A 325 8.44 -43.87 17.51
C ASP A 325 7.58 -45.07 17.95
N PRO A 326 7.88 -45.65 19.14
CA PRO A 326 6.97 -46.59 19.77
C PRO A 326 5.68 -45.83 20.06
N LEU A 327 4.54 -46.35 19.59
CA LEU A 327 3.21 -45.76 19.80
C LEU A 327 2.99 -45.38 21.27
N SER A 328 3.56 -46.17 22.19
CA SER A 328 3.56 -45.93 23.62
C SER A 328 4.28 -44.66 24.08
N ALA A 329 5.33 -44.20 23.41
CA ALA A 329 5.98 -42.91 23.71
C ALA A 329 5.16 -41.72 23.22
N LEU A 330 4.48 -41.87 22.08
CA LEU A 330 3.51 -40.90 21.57
C LEU A 330 2.30 -40.82 22.49
N GLU A 331 1.73 -41.96 22.88
CA GLU A 331 0.64 -42.06 23.87
C GLU A 331 1.05 -41.48 25.23
N ALA A 332 2.29 -41.71 25.68
CA ALA A 332 2.79 -41.16 26.95
C ALA A 332 3.06 -39.65 26.90
N SER A 333 3.41 -39.10 25.74
CA SER A 333 3.62 -37.66 25.53
C SER A 333 2.34 -36.93 25.14
N ASN A 334 1.29 -37.69 24.85
CA ASN A 334 0.00 -37.19 24.47
C ASN A 334 -0.84 -36.85 25.72
N SER A 335 -1.47 -35.67 25.71
CA SER A 335 -2.33 -35.24 26.81
C SER A 335 -3.74 -35.80 26.74
N SER A 336 -4.34 -35.92 25.54
CA SER A 336 -5.73 -36.35 25.37
C SER A 336 -6.13 -36.79 23.95
N ALA A 337 -5.20 -36.75 23.00
CA ALA A 337 -5.47 -37.06 21.59
C ALA A 337 -5.70 -38.56 21.35
N SER A 338 -6.61 -38.96 20.48
CA SER A 338 -6.59 -40.32 19.94
C SER A 338 -5.49 -40.39 18.88
N ILE A 339 -4.41 -41.11 19.17
CA ILE A 339 -3.39 -41.44 18.19
C ILE A 339 -3.88 -42.65 17.41
N SER A 340 -4.09 -42.48 16.10
CA SER A 340 -4.40 -43.61 15.20
C SER A 340 -3.28 -43.77 14.19
N ASP A 341 -2.70 -44.97 14.19
CA ASP A 341 -1.91 -45.46 13.07
C ASP A 341 -2.88 -45.95 11.99
N GLN A 342 -2.79 -45.38 10.79
CA GLN A 342 -3.62 -45.74 9.63
C GLN A 342 -2.79 -46.41 8.53
N ARG A 343 -1.62 -46.95 8.87
CA ARG A 343 -0.89 -47.91 8.02
C ARG A 343 -1.66 -49.19 7.75
#